data_AF-K5XES4-F1
#
_entry.id   AF-K5XES4-F1
#
_cell.length_a   1.000
_cell.length_b   1.000
_cell.length_c   1.000
_cell.angle_alpha   90.00
_cell.angle_beta   90.00
_cell.angle_gamma   90.00
#
_symmetry.space_group_name_H-M   'P 1'
#
loop_
_entity.id
_entity.type
_entity.pdbx_description
1 polymer ?
#
loop_
_entity_poly.entity_id
_entity_poly.type
_entity_poly.pdbx_seq_one_letter_code
_entity_poly.pdbx_strand_id
1 'polypeptide(L)'
;MLSKGVMQKYQHEKPRFITKETHLCGVTHAQWVTKHSGQYALLSGGEDGCVRLWNPMWSSKEPSNGQKITEAHSDVGYFSVGDPFKNEHDLVIGDSSGEVTIYTGLLNHL
;
A
#
# COMPACT_ATOMS: atom_id res chain seq x y z
N MET A 1 -9.15 -4.73 -26.49
CA MET A 1 -10.16 -3.86 -25.84
C MET A 1 -10.01 -4.07 -24.34
N LEU A 2 -9.71 -3.03 -23.56
CA LEU A 2 -9.60 -3.15 -22.10
C LEU A 2 -11.02 -3.06 -21.49
N SER A 3 -11.40 -3.98 -20.63
CA SER A 3 -12.62 -3.87 -19.83
C SER A 3 -12.34 -3.14 -18.53
N LYS A 4 -13.27 -2.26 -18.11
CA LYS A 4 -13.19 -1.54 -16.83
C LYS A 4 -14.01 -2.29 -15.78
N GLY A 5 -13.41 -2.53 -14.62
CA GLY A 5 -14.10 -3.09 -13.45
C GLY A 5 -13.40 -2.61 -12.18
N VAL A 6 -14.18 -2.31 -11.14
CA VAL A 6 -13.62 -1.98 -9.82
C VAL A 6 -13.15 -3.28 -9.18
N MET A 7 -11.85 -3.43 -8.98
CA MET A 7 -11.30 -4.60 -8.29
C MET A 7 -11.74 -4.63 -6.83
N GLN A 8 -11.72 -3.49 -6.14
CA GLN A 8 -12.28 -3.28 -4.80
C GLN A 8 -12.57 -1.79 -4.59
N LYS A 9 -13.63 -1.45 -3.85
CA LYS A 9 -13.87 -0.09 -3.34
C LYS A 9 -13.61 -0.11 -1.84
N TYR A 10 -12.51 0.47 -1.41
CA TYR A 10 -12.28 0.74 0.01
C TYR A 10 -12.91 2.08 0.38
N GLN A 11 -13.58 2.09 1.53
CA GLN A 11 -13.86 3.32 2.26
C GLN A 11 -12.79 3.38 3.34
N HIS A 12 -11.87 4.32 3.23
CA HIS A 12 -10.81 4.53 4.22
C HIS A 12 -11.46 4.82 5.58
N GLU A 13 -11.00 4.13 6.63
CA GLU A 13 -11.36 4.50 8.00
C GLU A 13 -10.77 5.90 8.27
N LYS A 14 -11.52 6.77 8.94
CA LYS A 14 -11.06 8.14 9.22
C LYS A 14 -9.67 8.07 9.88
N PRO A 15 -8.68 8.85 9.41
CA PRO A 15 -7.38 8.90 10.06
C PRO A 15 -7.58 9.14 11.55
N ARG A 16 -6.85 8.40 12.41
CA ARG A 16 -6.97 8.53 13.88
C ARG A 16 -6.73 9.95 14.39
N PHE A 17 -6.10 10.80 13.58
CA PHE A 17 -5.57 12.09 14.00
C PHE A 17 -6.14 13.32 13.25
N ILE A 18 -7.08 13.18 12.30
CA ILE A 18 -7.62 14.34 11.54
C ILE A 18 -9.08 14.63 11.92
N THR A 19 -9.30 15.82 12.49
CA THR A 19 -10.57 16.32 13.05
C THR A 19 -11.32 17.31 12.16
N LYS A 20 -10.81 17.62 10.97
CA LYS A 20 -11.44 18.55 10.01
C LYS A 20 -11.63 17.86 8.68
N GLU A 21 -12.80 18.03 8.05
CA GLU A 21 -13.14 17.45 6.75
C GLU A 21 -12.08 17.82 5.70
N THR A 22 -11.10 16.94 5.51
CA THR A 22 -10.10 17.02 4.45
C THR A 22 -10.65 16.36 3.19
N HIS A 23 -10.24 16.90 2.03
CA HIS A 23 -10.55 16.33 0.73
C HIS A 23 -9.99 14.92 0.65
N LEU A 24 -10.86 13.91 0.57
CA LEU A 24 -10.43 12.52 0.51
C LEU A 24 -9.66 12.27 -0.81
N CYS A 25 -8.38 11.93 -0.72
CA CYS A 25 -7.48 11.75 -1.87
C CYS A 25 -7.43 10.28 -2.34
N GLY A 26 -7.85 9.33 -1.51
CA GLY A 26 -7.88 7.89 -1.85
C GLY A 26 -6.48 7.26 -1.93
N VAL A 27 -6.24 6.44 -2.96
CA VAL A 27 -4.93 5.82 -3.24
C VAL A 27 -4.02 6.84 -3.91
N THR A 28 -2.88 7.15 -3.28
CA THR A 28 -1.91 8.15 -3.74
C THR A 28 -0.73 7.51 -4.48
N HIS A 29 -0.38 6.27 -4.15
CA HIS A 29 0.72 5.54 -4.77
C HIS A 29 0.42 4.05 -4.93
N ALA A 30 0.91 3.45 -6.02
CA ALA A 30 0.84 2.01 -6.24
C ALA A 30 2.05 1.50 -7.02
N GLN A 31 2.58 0.34 -6.62
CA GLN A 31 3.79 -0.26 -7.19
C GLN A 31 3.60 -1.77 -7.36
N TRP A 32 3.97 -2.30 -8.54
CA TRP A 32 4.06 -3.75 -8.74
C TRP A 32 5.28 -4.32 -8.01
N VAL A 33 5.09 -5.47 -7.38
CA VAL A 33 6.13 -6.25 -6.71
C VAL A 33 6.02 -7.71 -7.12
N THR A 34 7.11 -8.46 -7.00
CA THR A 34 7.14 -9.89 -7.31
C THR A 34 7.29 -10.67 -6.01
N LYS A 35 6.38 -11.62 -5.82
CA LYS A 35 6.38 -12.58 -4.71
C LYS A 35 7.53 -13.57 -4.83
N HIS A 36 7.92 -14.21 -3.73
CA HIS A 36 8.89 -15.31 -3.76
C HIS A 36 8.43 -16.48 -4.66
N SER A 37 7.12 -16.64 -4.81
CA SER A 37 6.52 -17.61 -5.75
C SER A 37 6.65 -17.23 -7.23
N GLY A 38 7.20 -16.06 -7.55
CA GLY A 38 7.25 -15.48 -8.90
C GLY A 38 5.93 -14.82 -9.33
N GLN A 39 4.89 -14.85 -8.49
CA GLN A 39 3.61 -14.20 -8.79
C GLN A 39 3.73 -12.67 -8.62
N TYR A 40 3.08 -11.92 -9.49
CA TYR A 40 2.96 -10.47 -9.31
C TYR A 40 1.95 -10.14 -8.21
N ALA A 41 2.28 -9.16 -7.39
CA ALA A 41 1.39 -8.54 -6.44
C ALA A 41 1.48 -7.01 -6.57
N LEU A 42 0.46 -6.31 -6.11
CA LEU A 42 0.42 -4.85 -6.13
C LEU A 42 0.50 -4.34 -4.70
N LEU A 43 1.33 -3.34 -4.45
CA LEU A 43 1.26 -2.52 -3.24
C LEU A 43 0.49 -1.24 -3.53
N SER A 44 -0.34 -0.79 -2.60
CA SER A 44 -0.96 0.53 -2.65
C SER A 44 -0.84 1.25 -1.32
N GLY A 45 -0.66 2.56 -1.35
CA GLY A 45 -0.66 3.45 -0.20
C GLY A 45 -1.60 4.63 -0.42
N GLY A 46 -2.13 5.21 0.65
CA GLY A 46 -3.06 6.32 0.55
C GLY A 46 -3.29 7.06 1.86
N GLU A 47 -4.40 7.80 1.87
CA GLU A 47 -4.81 8.70 2.94
C GLU A 47 -5.08 8.00 4.29
N ASP A 48 -5.37 6.70 4.32
CA ASP A 48 -5.50 5.96 5.59
C ASP A 48 -4.14 5.66 6.25
N GLY A 49 -3.04 6.18 5.71
CA GLY A 49 -1.68 5.90 6.16
C GLY A 49 -1.26 4.44 5.93
N CYS A 50 -2.12 3.60 5.37
CA CYS A 50 -1.86 2.17 5.25
C CYS A 50 -1.17 1.85 3.93
N VAL A 51 -0.20 0.93 3.97
CA VAL A 51 0.24 0.21 2.77
C VAL A 51 -0.40 -1.17 2.76
N ARG A 52 -0.98 -1.53 1.61
CA ARG A 52 -1.74 -2.77 1.41
C ARG A 52 -1.17 -3.60 0.28
N LEU A 53 -1.22 -4.92 0.45
CA LEU A 53 -0.80 -5.89 -0.55
C LEU A 53 -2.02 -6.54 -1.21
N TRP A 54 -1.99 -6.57 -2.54
CA TRP A 54 -3.05 -7.12 -3.38
C TRP A 54 -2.51 -8.24 -4.26
N ASN A 55 -3.28 -9.32 -4.35
CA ASN A 55 -3.11 -10.30 -5.40
C ASN A 55 -4.07 -9.92 -6.56
N PRO A 56 -3.57 -9.51 -7.74
CA PRO A 56 -4.40 -9.09 -8.85
C PRO A 56 -5.24 -10.23 -9.45
N MET A 57 -4.89 -11.49 -9.15
CA MET A 57 -5.64 -12.67 -9.60
C MET A 57 -6.84 -12.97 -8.70
N TRP A 58 -6.96 -12.28 -7.56
CA TRP A 58 -8.05 -12.50 -6.61
C TRP A 58 -9.18 -11.50 -6.81
N SER A 59 -10.39 -11.96 -6.53
CA SER A 59 -11.60 -11.13 -6.57
C SER A 59 -11.66 -10.16 -5.39
N SER A 60 -12.44 -9.09 -5.51
CA SER A 60 -12.87 -8.21 -4.40
C SER A 60 -13.45 -8.96 -3.21
N LYS A 61 -14.08 -10.11 -3.51
CA LYS A 61 -14.78 -10.94 -2.52
C LYS A 61 -13.84 -11.78 -1.67
N GLU A 62 -12.57 -11.90 -2.06
CA GLU A 62 -11.56 -12.62 -1.29
C GLU A 62 -11.20 -11.78 -0.05
N PRO A 63 -11.56 -12.19 1.18
CA PRO A 63 -11.40 -11.35 2.37
C PRO A 63 -9.95 -11.03 2.71
N SER A 64 -9.01 -11.86 2.23
CA SER A 64 -7.58 -11.68 2.44
C SER A 64 -6.90 -10.76 1.41
N ASN A 65 -7.61 -10.35 0.34
CA ASN A 65 -7.05 -9.45 -0.68
C ASN A 65 -7.05 -7.99 -0.18
N GLY A 66 -5.94 -7.27 -0.37
CA GLY A 66 -5.80 -5.90 0.16
C GLY A 66 -5.41 -5.85 1.63
N GLN A 67 -4.76 -6.90 2.12
CA GLN A 67 -4.27 -6.97 3.50
C GLN A 67 -3.35 -5.77 3.79
N LYS A 68 -3.60 -5.09 4.91
CA LYS A 68 -2.69 -4.08 5.45
C LYS A 68 -1.38 -4.76 5.88
N ILE A 69 -0.27 -4.32 5.32
CA ILE A 69 1.06 -4.81 5.69
C ILE A 69 1.77 -3.86 6.66
N THR A 70 1.49 -2.56 6.58
CA THR A 70 2.00 -1.56 7.52
C THR A 70 1.14 -0.29 7.51
N GLU A 71 1.41 0.60 8.45
CA GLU A 71 0.74 1.89 8.67
C GLU A 71 1.79 2.95 9.03
N ALA A 72 1.77 4.07 8.29
CA ALA A 72 2.56 5.27 8.55
C ALA A 72 1.85 6.16 9.58
N HIS A 73 2.54 7.20 10.06
CA HIS A 73 1.99 8.10 11.07
C HIS A 73 0.88 9.01 10.49
N SER A 74 0.99 9.37 9.21
CA SER A 74 0.00 10.13 8.45
C SER A 74 -0.25 9.52 7.06
N ASP A 75 -1.03 10.21 6.22
CA ASP A 75 -1.36 9.85 4.85
C ASP A 75 -0.09 9.53 4.05
N VAL A 76 -0.06 8.36 3.41
CA VAL A 76 1.08 7.97 2.57
C VAL A 76 1.18 8.94 1.39
N GLY A 77 2.25 9.72 1.32
CA GLY A 77 2.54 10.58 0.19
C GLY A 77 3.25 9.80 -0.93
N TYR A 78 4.17 8.92 -0.55
CA TYR A 78 4.93 8.08 -1.47
C TYR A 78 5.52 6.87 -0.72
N PHE A 79 5.83 5.80 -1.44
CA PHE A 79 6.68 4.73 -0.90
C PHE A 79 7.61 4.16 -1.98
N SER A 80 8.74 3.63 -1.55
CA SER A 80 9.70 2.94 -2.41
C SER A 80 9.98 1.55 -1.87
N VAL A 81 9.84 0.54 -2.71
CA VAL A 81 10.26 -0.85 -2.42
C VAL A 81 11.67 -1.06 -2.94
N GLY A 82 12.58 -1.50 -2.07
CA GLY A 82 13.96 -1.81 -2.44
C GLY A 82 14.15 -3.23 -2.97
N ASP A 83 15.23 -3.41 -3.73
CA ASP A 83 15.75 -4.71 -4.15
C ASP A 83 16.59 -5.34 -3.02
N PRO A 84 16.11 -6.40 -2.36
CA PRO A 84 16.84 -7.04 -1.27
C PRO A 84 18.16 -7.66 -1.71
N PHE A 85 18.34 -7.94 -3.01
CA PHE A 85 19.58 -8.47 -3.56
C PHE A 85 20.63 -7.38 -3.84
N LYS A 86 20.27 -6.10 -3.68
CA LYS A 86 21.16 -4.94 -3.86
C LYS A 86 21.45 -4.19 -2.56
N ASN A 87 21.15 -4.80 -1.40
CA ASN A 87 21.31 -4.16 -0.09
C ASN A 87 20.52 -2.85 0.04
N GLU A 88 19.36 -2.77 -0.63
CA GLU A 88 18.41 -1.68 -0.49
C GLU A 88 17.45 -1.95 0.69
N HIS A 89 16.83 -0.89 1.21
CA HIS A 89 15.81 -1.05 2.26
C HIS A 89 14.52 -1.62 1.69
N ASP A 90 13.95 -2.62 2.38
CA ASP A 90 12.70 -3.30 1.99
C ASP A 90 11.59 -2.33 1.57
N LEU A 91 11.21 -1.40 2.46
CA LEU A 91 10.17 -0.42 2.21
C LEU A 91 10.50 0.90 2.92
N VAL A 92 10.53 1.98 2.15
CA VAL A 92 10.64 3.35 2.67
C VAL A 92 9.33 4.07 2.39
N ILE A 93 8.70 4.64 3.42
CA ILE A 93 7.46 5.41 3.29
C ILE A 93 7.74 6.86 3.66
N GLY A 94 7.31 7.78 2.80
CA GLY A 94 7.21 9.20 3.13
C GLY A 94 5.74 9.57 3.32
N ASP A 95 5.41 10.17 4.47
CA ASP A 95 4.04 10.58 4.78
C ASP A 95 3.83 12.09 4.79
N SER A 96 2.55 12.51 4.86
CA SER A 96 2.15 13.91 4.78
C SER A 96 2.51 14.74 6.02
N SER A 97 2.99 14.11 7.10
CA SER A 97 3.54 14.81 8.26
C SER A 97 5.00 15.23 8.07
N GLY A 98 5.64 14.77 6.98
CA GLY A 98 7.06 14.97 6.70
C GLY A 98 7.96 13.87 7.27
N GLU A 99 7.38 12.80 7.82
CA GLU A 99 8.15 11.65 8.31
C GLU A 99 8.59 10.77 7.14
N VAL A 100 9.82 10.23 7.24
CA VAL A 100 10.33 9.16 6.37
C VAL A 100 10.67 7.97 7.25
N THR A 101 9.93 6.89 7.09
CA THR A 101 10.04 5.70 7.93
C THR A 101 10.54 4.52 7.11
N ILE A 102 11.54 3.80 7.63
CA ILE A 102 12.06 2.56 7.04
C ILE A 102 11.37 1.38 7.74
N TYR A 103 10.77 0.50 6.93
CA TYR A 103 10.19 -0.75 7.38
C TYR A 103 11.03 -1.92 6.86
N THR A 104 11.17 -2.94 7.70
CA THR A 104 11.87 -4.20 7.37
C THR A 104 10.92 -5.38 7.47
N GLY A 105 11.20 -6.45 6.74
CA GLY A 105 10.39 -7.66 6.74
C GLY A 105 9.31 -7.70 5.66
N LEU A 106 9.38 -6.83 4.64
CA LEU A 106 8.43 -6.84 3.52
C LEU A 106 8.41 -8.20 2.83
N LEU A 107 9.59 -8.84 2.73
CA LEU A 107 9.75 -10.17 2.15
C LEU A 107 8.92 -11.25 2.85
N ASN A 108 8.55 -11.08 4.13
CA ASN A 108 7.69 -12.05 4.81
C ASN A 108 6.24 -12.03 4.28
N HIS A 109 5.86 -11.00 3.51
CA HIS A 109 4.56 -10.83 2.88
C HIS A 109 4.58 -11.14 1.37
N LEU A 110 5.75 -11.06 0.75
CA LEU A 110 5.99 -11.38 -0.67
C LEU A 110 6.29 -12.87 -0.83
#